data_AF-A0A8K0W770-F1
#
_entry.id   AF-A0A8K0W770-F1
#
_cell.length_a   1.000
_cell.length_b   1.000
_cell.length_c   1.000
_cell.angle_alpha   90.00
_cell.angle_beta   90.00
_cell.angle_gamma   90.00
#
_symmetry.space_group_name_H-M   'P 1'
#
loop_
_entity.id
_entity.type
_entity.pdbx_description
1 polymer ?
#
loop_
_entity_poly.entity_id
_entity_poly.type
_entity_poly.pdbx_seq_one_letter_code
_entity_poly.pdbx_strand_id
1 'polypeptide(L)'
;MSIVEPIIRDNHILPPDDDDWDSVFHIEWESDANFFTGADLRPRTPLCKATADRQITLARAAALIIRTALRNIPVDIPDFDPSRLLGFRKQLYQWMSAYNSSPASKLALGDVTMTAMLDIFSSLTQMGIEGEILAKIGPNIGDILQGIVDPMALLCEDGRIHRMQDGMELAQKTRAHLRAYLSSYASKKPVMNVLEVGASTSNNTDAIFGVFDQRNVSYTITDSSLPVLEQAKFPSTNDRLKFKAFDVNRDPVDQGVSPGSFDVVLINNILYTANSLEETLANLRKLLLPGGVIALVGFSDLSPVYNLIFGMNENMWPDERFEQLPYPASSEWNKMLRSNGFSGLEPATKTFEYIGQSSYCIISTAVASTQNLMVNVLPDVQGKFMNFADQLSTSLADTGTPSTISPTLDGVSSRFIYIVLDNGSSPLTSYEELTKANNVLWISMKTDGMEQRDVHVVTRFAKGARRSNAGLRLVTLDVKQGCMEYSDILKVITRIIQVSFQEDRGTRTEAEYEYRNGKVLVPRVKSAGMTNKLG
;
A
#
# COMPACT_ATOMS: atom_id res chain seq x y z
N MET A 1 0.69 -30.18 -28.56
CA MET A 1 0.94 -28.83 -29.10
C MET A 1 -0.33 -28.39 -29.80
N SER A 2 -1.14 -27.55 -29.14
CA SER A 2 -2.32 -26.95 -29.74
C SER A 2 -1.97 -25.49 -30.01
N ILE A 3 -1.95 -25.12 -31.29
CA ILE A 3 -1.76 -23.73 -31.73
C ILE A 3 -3.01 -22.95 -31.31
N VAL A 4 -2.82 -21.82 -30.62
CA VAL A 4 -3.89 -20.90 -30.23
C VAL A 4 -3.85 -19.73 -31.20
N GLU A 5 -4.93 -19.51 -31.95
CA GLU A 5 -5.08 -18.33 -32.81
C GLU A 5 -5.22 -17.04 -31.97
N PRO A 6 -4.63 -15.90 -32.39
CA PRO A 6 -4.74 -14.65 -31.67
C PRO A 6 -6.13 -14.01 -31.83
N ILE A 7 -6.59 -13.35 -30.76
CA ILE A 7 -7.78 -12.49 -30.76
C ILE A 7 -7.33 -11.10 -31.22
N ILE A 8 -7.73 -10.68 -32.43
CA ILE A 8 -7.67 -9.29 -32.87
C ILE A 8 -9.00 -8.62 -32.48
N ARG A 9 -8.95 -7.44 -31.85
CA ARG A 9 -10.07 -6.50 -31.76
C ARG A 9 -9.61 -5.15 -32.33
N ASP A 10 -10.35 -4.69 -33.34
CA ASP A 10 -10.25 -3.45 -34.15
C ASP A 10 -9.90 -2.18 -33.33
N ASN A 11 -9.18 -1.15 -33.79
CA ASN A 11 -8.80 -0.64 -35.12
C ASN A 11 -7.40 -0.01 -35.02
N HIS A 12 -6.36 -0.69 -35.49
CA HIS A 12 -5.14 -0.04 -35.96
C HIS A 12 -4.89 -0.59 -37.36
N ILE A 13 -4.90 0.28 -38.35
CA ILE A 13 -4.38 -0.03 -39.68
C ILE A 13 -2.88 -0.24 -39.46
N LEU A 14 -2.46 -1.50 -39.31
CA LEU A 14 -1.05 -1.86 -39.34
C LEU A 14 -0.51 -1.55 -40.74
N PRO A 15 0.72 -1.01 -40.87
CA PRO A 15 1.36 -0.89 -42.17
C PRO A 15 1.46 -2.29 -42.79
N PRO A 16 1.30 -2.43 -44.12
CA PRO A 16 1.52 -3.71 -44.77
C PRO A 16 3.03 -3.92 -44.84
N ASP A 17 3.60 -4.66 -43.88
CA ASP A 17 4.85 -5.44 -43.95
C ASP A 17 5.45 -5.70 -42.55
N ASP A 18 4.69 -6.27 -41.61
CA ASP A 18 5.25 -6.88 -40.39
C ASP A 18 4.55 -8.22 -40.10
N ASP A 19 5.01 -9.26 -40.81
CA ASP A 19 4.73 -10.67 -40.53
C ASP A 19 5.52 -11.10 -39.27
N ASP A 20 5.13 -10.60 -38.10
CA ASP A 20 5.78 -10.95 -36.81
C ASP A 20 5.19 -12.27 -36.25
N TRP A 21 5.49 -13.39 -36.93
CA TRP A 21 5.12 -14.74 -36.51
C TRP A 21 5.96 -15.28 -35.32
N ASP A 22 6.94 -14.51 -34.83
CA ASP A 22 7.90 -14.94 -33.80
C ASP A 22 7.43 -14.77 -32.35
N SER A 23 6.27 -14.15 -32.13
CA SER A 23 5.72 -13.97 -30.78
C SER A 23 4.90 -15.18 -30.33
N VAL A 24 5.56 -16.20 -29.75
CA VAL A 24 4.86 -17.30 -29.06
C VAL A 24 4.31 -16.79 -27.73
N PHE A 25 2.99 -16.78 -27.56
CA PHE A 25 2.36 -16.41 -26.30
C PHE A 25 2.02 -17.63 -25.44
N HIS A 26 2.24 -17.54 -24.13
CA HIS A 26 1.79 -18.54 -23.17
C HIS A 26 1.07 -17.90 -21.98
N ILE A 27 0.28 -18.72 -21.28
CA ILE A 27 -0.43 -18.31 -20.07
C ILE A 27 0.42 -18.66 -18.85
N GLU A 28 0.73 -17.66 -18.03
CA GLU A 28 1.28 -17.84 -16.69
C GLU A 28 0.25 -17.49 -15.64
N TRP A 29 0.25 -18.21 -14.52
CA TRP A 29 -0.61 -17.95 -13.38
C TRP A 29 0.18 -17.20 -12.31
N GLU A 30 -0.23 -15.97 -12.02
CA GLU A 30 0.43 -15.08 -11.09
C GLU A 30 -0.45 -14.75 -9.89
N SER A 31 0.13 -14.38 -8.75
CA SER A 31 -0.66 -13.98 -7.57
C SER A 31 -1.41 -12.67 -7.80
N ASP A 32 -2.71 -12.65 -7.44
CA ASP A 32 -3.53 -11.43 -7.53
C ASP A 32 -3.25 -10.48 -6.36
N ALA A 33 -2.97 -9.22 -6.69
CA ALA A 33 -2.64 -8.16 -5.74
C ALA A 33 -3.76 -7.89 -4.72
N ASN A 34 -5.03 -8.19 -5.06
CA ASN A 34 -6.16 -8.05 -4.12
C ASN A 34 -6.08 -9.02 -2.92
N PHE A 35 -5.25 -10.05 -3.01
CA PHE A 35 -5.05 -11.08 -1.98
C PHE A 35 -3.63 -11.03 -1.41
N PHE A 36 -2.84 -10.01 -1.76
CA PHE A 36 -1.49 -9.84 -1.27
C PHE A 36 -1.49 -9.49 0.22
N THR A 37 -0.81 -10.29 1.04
CA THR A 37 -0.69 -10.07 2.51
C THR A 37 0.73 -9.67 2.93
N GLY A 38 1.71 -9.77 2.04
CA GLY A 38 3.08 -9.35 2.28
C GLY A 38 4.12 -10.18 1.55
N ALA A 39 5.33 -9.63 1.51
CA ALA A 39 6.53 -10.41 1.23
C ALA A 39 7.04 -11.07 2.53
N ASP A 40 7.68 -12.22 2.42
CA ASP A 40 8.47 -12.82 3.51
C ASP A 40 9.69 -11.94 3.80
N LEU A 41 9.47 -10.85 4.53
CA LEU A 41 10.52 -9.92 4.96
C LEU A 41 11.24 -10.54 6.16
N ARG A 42 12.34 -11.26 5.90
CA ARG A 42 13.25 -11.67 6.97
C ARG A 42 13.84 -10.41 7.63
N PRO A 43 13.86 -10.31 8.98
CA PRO A 43 14.62 -9.26 9.66
C PRO A 43 16.08 -9.35 9.21
N ARG A 44 16.64 -8.28 8.65
CA ARG A 44 18.06 -8.27 8.24
C ARG A 44 18.97 -8.18 9.45
N THR A 45 18.53 -7.51 10.50
CA THR A 45 19.20 -7.50 11.80
C THR A 45 18.40 -8.34 12.78
N PRO A 46 18.95 -9.45 13.31
CA PRO A 46 18.33 -10.11 14.45
C PRO A 46 18.18 -9.08 15.57
N LEU A 47 17.02 -8.99 16.22
CA LEU A 47 16.92 -8.27 17.49
C LEU A 47 17.86 -8.95 18.48
N CYS A 48 19.09 -8.44 18.56
CA CYS A 48 20.11 -8.87 19.48
C CYS A 48 20.38 -7.76 20.48
N LYS A 49 20.96 -8.11 21.62
CA LYS A 49 21.27 -7.17 22.70
C LYS A 49 22.04 -5.93 22.20
N ALA A 50 23.04 -6.12 21.34
CA ALA A 50 23.81 -5.02 20.77
C ALA A 50 22.97 -4.00 19.97
N THR A 51 21.95 -4.48 19.24
CA THR A 51 21.05 -3.60 18.48
C THR A 51 20.15 -2.80 19.42
N ALA A 52 19.63 -3.43 20.47
CA ALA A 52 18.84 -2.76 21.49
C ALA A 52 19.68 -1.71 22.26
N ASP A 53 20.88 -2.10 22.69
CA ASP A 53 21.82 -1.21 23.40
C ASP A 53 22.17 0.02 22.56
N ARG A 54 22.39 -0.14 21.24
CA ARG A 54 22.60 0.98 20.32
C ARG A 54 21.40 1.92 20.29
N GLN A 55 20.18 1.41 20.13
CA GLN A 55 18.97 2.25 20.06
C GLN A 55 18.73 3.00 21.38
N ILE A 56 18.96 2.35 22.52
CA ILE A 56 18.90 2.99 23.85
C ILE A 56 19.95 4.10 23.96
N THR A 57 21.17 3.84 23.52
CA THR A 57 22.26 4.83 23.57
C THR A 57 21.98 6.04 22.69
N LEU A 58 21.44 5.82 21.48
CA LEU A 58 20.99 6.90 20.59
C LEU A 58 19.84 7.71 21.21
N ALA A 59 18.84 7.05 21.80
CA ALA A 59 17.74 7.74 22.48
C ALA A 59 18.26 8.59 23.66
N ARG A 60 19.23 8.07 24.43
CA ARG A 60 19.92 8.81 25.51
C ARG A 60 20.68 10.01 24.98
N ALA A 61 21.42 9.85 23.88
CA ALA A 61 22.16 10.92 23.22
C ALA A 61 21.23 12.08 22.82
N ALA A 62 20.12 11.79 22.13
CA ALA A 62 19.14 12.82 21.78
C ALA A 62 18.53 13.49 23.02
N ALA A 63 18.15 12.72 24.04
CA ALA A 63 17.58 13.28 25.27
C ALA A 63 18.58 14.17 26.04
N LEU A 64 19.87 13.81 26.04
CA LEU A 64 20.94 14.64 26.58
C LEU A 64 21.13 15.93 25.77
N ILE A 65 21.16 15.85 24.43
CA ILE A 65 21.27 17.01 23.55
C ILE A 65 20.11 17.98 23.78
N ILE A 66 18.87 17.47 23.80
CA ILE A 66 17.67 18.28 24.03
C ILE A 66 17.76 19.00 25.38
N ARG A 67 18.08 18.26 26.45
CA ARG A 67 18.17 18.82 27.80
C ARG A 67 19.30 19.85 27.94
N THR A 68 20.45 19.59 27.34
CA THR A 68 21.58 20.52 27.34
C THR A 68 21.25 21.78 26.55
N ALA A 69 20.65 21.64 25.35
CA ALA A 69 20.23 22.78 24.55
C ALA A 69 19.22 23.66 25.29
N LEU A 70 18.15 23.08 25.84
CA LEU A 70 17.14 23.84 26.60
C LEU A 70 17.70 24.54 27.85
N ARG A 71 18.76 23.97 28.47
CA ARG A 71 19.44 24.58 29.61
C ARG A 71 20.37 25.73 29.20
N ASN A 72 21.07 25.57 28.08
CA ASN A 72 22.12 26.48 27.65
C ASN A 72 21.56 27.65 26.85
N ILE A 73 20.50 27.47 26.06
CA ILE A 73 19.89 28.52 25.24
C ILE A 73 19.60 29.81 26.04
N PRO A 74 18.95 29.77 27.22
CA PRO A 74 18.71 30.99 28.01
C PRO A 74 19.98 31.63 28.60
N VAL A 75 21.09 30.89 28.65
CA VAL A 75 22.38 31.36 29.16
C VAL A 75 23.21 31.98 28.04
N ASP A 76 23.24 31.33 26.88
CA ASP A 76 24.08 31.68 25.73
C ASP A 76 23.46 32.78 24.86
N ILE A 77 22.13 32.96 24.92
CA ILE A 77 21.37 33.94 24.13
C ILE A 77 20.66 34.90 25.10
N PRO A 78 21.29 36.03 25.47
CA PRO A 78 20.65 37.08 26.25
C PRO A 78 19.39 37.55 25.52
N ASP A 79 18.25 37.58 26.21
CA ASP A 79 16.91 37.90 25.67
C ASP A 79 16.23 36.82 24.81
N PHE A 80 16.67 35.56 24.89
CA PHE A 80 15.91 34.46 24.29
C PHE A 80 14.49 34.37 24.86
N ASP A 81 13.50 34.60 24.01
CA ASP A 81 12.08 34.52 24.34
C ASP A 81 11.42 33.48 23.42
N PRO A 82 11.07 32.29 23.93
CA PRO A 82 10.47 31.24 23.11
C PRO A 82 9.10 31.62 22.54
N SER A 83 8.42 32.65 23.08
CA SER A 83 7.17 33.14 22.52
C SER A 83 7.33 33.87 21.19
N ARG A 84 8.56 34.31 20.87
CA ARG A 84 8.91 35.00 19.62
C ARG A 84 9.27 34.04 18.48
N LEU A 85 9.41 32.75 18.76
CA LEU A 85 9.66 31.76 17.72
C LEU A 85 8.45 31.64 16.79
N LEU A 86 8.72 31.46 15.49
CA LEU A 86 7.71 31.33 14.44
C LEU A 86 7.92 30.01 13.67
N GLY A 87 6.85 29.54 13.02
CA GLY A 87 6.84 28.34 12.19
C GLY A 87 7.41 27.10 12.88
N PHE A 88 8.15 26.30 12.11
CA PHE A 88 8.73 25.04 12.57
C PHE A 88 9.65 25.18 13.79
N ARG A 89 10.33 26.32 13.96
CA ARG A 89 11.23 26.54 15.11
C ARG A 89 10.47 26.62 16.42
N LYS A 90 9.28 27.24 16.40
CA LYS A 90 8.37 27.27 17.55
C LYS A 90 7.93 25.86 17.92
N GLN A 91 7.52 25.08 16.92
CA GLN A 91 7.04 23.71 17.12
C GLN A 91 8.17 22.80 17.61
N LEU A 92 9.37 22.87 17.01
CA LEU A 92 10.55 22.15 17.46
C LEU A 92 10.89 22.48 18.93
N TYR A 93 10.92 23.76 19.31
CA TYR A 93 11.20 24.16 20.69
C TYR A 93 10.15 23.63 21.68
N GLN A 94 8.86 23.77 21.33
CA GLN A 94 7.77 23.30 22.16
C GLN A 94 7.82 21.77 22.31
N TRP A 95 8.14 21.03 21.24
CA TRP A 95 8.27 19.57 21.26
C TRP A 95 9.45 19.14 22.13
N MET A 96 10.61 19.76 21.95
CA MET A 96 11.78 19.51 22.80
C MET A 96 11.45 19.75 24.29
N SER A 97 10.73 20.83 24.59
CA SER A 97 10.32 21.16 25.96
C SER A 97 9.35 20.13 26.56
N ALA A 98 8.35 19.71 25.76
CA ALA A 98 7.39 18.68 26.14
C ALA A 98 8.08 17.33 26.36
N TYR A 99 8.93 16.91 25.42
CA TYR A 99 9.71 15.69 25.50
C TYR A 99 10.62 15.69 26.73
N ASN A 100 11.39 16.76 26.97
CA ASN A 100 12.29 16.87 28.12
C ASN A 100 11.58 16.66 29.47
N SER A 101 10.32 17.12 29.56
CA SER A 101 9.48 17.01 30.77
C SER A 101 8.74 15.66 30.89
N SER A 102 8.71 14.87 29.82
CA SER A 102 7.94 13.63 29.72
C SER A 102 8.48 12.47 30.59
N PRO A 103 7.65 11.47 30.93
CA PRO A 103 8.11 10.23 31.53
C PRO A 103 9.17 9.50 30.68
N ALA A 104 9.07 9.58 29.35
CA ALA A 104 10.01 8.93 28.44
C ALA A 104 11.44 9.53 28.55
N SER A 105 11.55 10.85 28.63
CA SER A 105 12.83 11.53 28.89
C SER A 105 13.41 11.16 30.26
N LYS A 106 12.57 11.18 31.31
CA LYS A 106 12.99 10.79 32.67
C LYS A 106 13.49 9.34 32.71
N LEU A 107 12.81 8.44 32.02
CA LEU A 107 13.21 7.03 31.93
C LEU A 107 14.52 6.88 31.15
N ALA A 108 14.68 7.56 30.01
CA ALA A 108 15.89 7.50 29.22
C ALA A 108 17.13 7.95 30.01
N LEU A 109 16.95 8.91 30.91
CA LEU A 109 18.03 9.65 31.56
C LEU A 109 18.21 9.34 33.06
N GLY A 110 17.32 8.55 33.65
CA GLY A 110 17.23 8.35 35.10
C GLY A 110 18.46 7.67 35.73
N ASP A 111 19.15 6.84 34.97
CA ASP A 111 20.36 6.10 35.37
C ASP A 111 21.65 6.63 34.71
N VAL A 112 21.56 7.73 33.96
CA VAL A 112 22.70 8.30 33.23
C VAL A 112 23.57 9.12 34.18
N THR A 113 24.75 8.60 34.52
CA THR A 113 25.76 9.30 35.32
C THR A 113 26.49 10.37 34.51
N MET A 114 27.22 11.27 35.19
CA MET A 114 28.07 12.26 34.51
C MET A 114 29.13 11.58 33.61
N THR A 115 29.74 10.48 34.06
CA THR A 115 30.70 9.71 33.25
C THR A 115 30.03 9.16 32.00
N ALA A 116 28.86 8.53 32.15
CA ALA A 116 28.11 7.99 31.00
C ALA A 116 27.70 9.09 30.01
N MET A 117 27.35 10.29 30.51
CA MET A 117 27.07 11.46 29.66
C MET A 117 28.29 11.87 28.82
N LEU A 118 29.48 11.98 29.44
CA LEU A 118 30.72 12.32 28.75
C LEU A 118 31.11 11.25 27.71
N ASP A 119 30.94 9.98 28.06
CA ASP A 119 31.19 8.86 27.16
C ASP A 119 30.25 8.89 25.94
N ILE A 120 28.95 9.16 26.16
CA ILE A 120 27.97 9.29 25.07
C ILE A 120 28.35 10.44 24.13
N PHE A 121 28.67 11.62 24.67
CA PHE A 121 29.01 12.78 23.84
C PHE A 121 30.32 12.58 23.07
N SER A 122 31.34 12.00 23.70
CA SER A 122 32.64 11.76 23.04
C SER A 122 32.59 10.66 21.97
N SER A 123 31.58 9.78 22.02
CA SER A 123 31.42 8.67 21.06
C SER A 123 30.30 8.88 20.03
N LEU A 124 29.63 10.04 20.00
CA LEU A 124 28.49 10.30 19.08
C LEU A 124 28.78 9.91 17.63
N THR A 125 29.91 10.37 17.08
CA THR A 125 30.27 10.10 15.67
C THR A 125 30.60 8.63 15.40
N GLN A 126 30.80 7.82 16.44
CA GLN A 126 31.03 6.37 16.33
C GLN A 126 29.72 5.57 16.40
N MET A 127 28.58 6.23 16.69
CA MET A 127 27.26 5.59 16.78
C MET A 127 26.57 5.43 15.41
N GLY A 128 27.31 5.58 14.31
CA GLY A 128 26.80 5.58 12.95
C GLY A 128 26.14 6.90 12.55
N ILE A 129 25.38 6.87 11.46
CA ILE A 129 24.89 8.08 10.80
C ILE A 129 23.97 8.94 11.68
N GLU A 130 23.15 8.32 12.52
CA GLU A 130 22.30 9.06 13.46
C GLU A 130 23.15 9.86 14.46
N GLY A 131 24.22 9.25 14.97
CA GLY A 131 25.15 9.89 15.89
C GLY A 131 25.99 11.00 15.25
N GLU A 132 26.41 10.81 13.99
CA GLU A 132 27.04 11.88 13.20
C GLU A 132 26.12 13.08 13.02
N ILE A 133 24.85 12.86 12.69
CA ILE A 133 23.85 13.93 12.56
C ILE A 133 23.64 14.62 13.90
N LEU A 134 23.46 13.86 15.00
CA LEU A 134 23.32 14.41 16.35
C LEU A 134 24.49 15.30 16.74
N ALA A 135 25.73 14.89 16.43
CA ALA A 135 26.94 15.66 16.70
C ALA A 135 26.99 16.99 15.92
N LYS A 136 26.36 17.04 14.73
CA LYS A 136 26.25 18.26 13.92
C LYS A 136 25.12 19.17 14.39
N ILE A 137 23.92 18.64 14.62
CA ILE A 137 22.76 19.48 14.97
C ILE A 137 22.82 19.94 16.42
N GLY A 138 23.31 19.11 17.35
CA GLY A 138 23.26 19.37 18.79
C GLY A 138 23.86 20.71 19.22
N PRO A 139 25.11 21.03 18.82
CA PRO A 139 25.73 22.32 19.13
C PRO A 139 25.04 23.52 18.47
N ASN A 140 24.30 23.31 17.37
CA ASN A 140 23.69 24.37 16.58
C ASN A 140 22.21 24.61 16.91
N ILE A 141 21.61 23.89 17.87
CA ILE A 141 20.16 24.01 18.16
C ILE A 141 19.77 25.46 18.48
N GLY A 142 20.57 26.19 19.28
CA GLY A 142 20.30 27.59 19.59
C GLY A 142 20.27 28.49 18.35
N ASP A 143 21.27 28.35 17.48
CA ASP A 143 21.37 29.11 16.23
C ASP A 143 20.28 28.72 15.21
N ILE A 144 19.89 27.44 15.17
CA ILE A 144 18.76 26.95 14.36
C ILE A 144 17.45 27.60 14.81
N LEU A 145 17.19 27.65 16.12
CA LEU A 145 15.99 28.29 16.67
C LEU A 145 15.95 29.79 16.43
N GLN A 146 17.11 30.45 16.41
CA GLN A 146 17.23 31.87 16.03
C GLN A 146 17.16 32.09 14.51
N GLY A 147 17.34 31.04 13.72
CA GLY A 147 17.39 31.13 12.25
C GLY A 147 18.70 31.60 11.65
N ILE A 148 19.77 31.58 12.46
CA ILE A 148 21.13 31.89 12.03
C ILE A 148 21.67 30.73 11.19
N VAL A 149 21.34 29.49 11.58
CA VAL A 149 21.75 28.27 10.88
C VAL A 149 20.54 27.62 10.22
N ASP A 150 20.66 27.33 8.93
CA ASP A 150 19.72 26.46 8.22
C ASP A 150 20.00 24.99 8.60
N PRO A 151 19.06 24.30 9.28
CA PRO A 151 19.25 22.89 9.62
C PRO A 151 19.38 21.99 8.38
N MET A 152 18.71 22.31 7.27
CA MET A 152 18.75 21.46 6.07
C MET A 152 20.14 21.43 5.44
N ALA A 153 20.89 22.53 5.51
CA ALA A 153 22.30 22.55 5.12
C ALA A 153 23.14 21.52 5.90
N LEU A 154 22.84 21.27 7.18
CA LEU A 154 23.55 20.28 8.01
C LEU A 154 23.12 18.84 7.70
N LEU A 155 21.81 18.63 7.47
CA LEU A 155 21.21 17.32 7.24
C LEU A 155 21.48 16.79 5.82
N CYS A 156 21.49 17.67 4.82
CA CYS A 156 21.69 17.30 3.42
C CYS A 156 23.16 17.29 2.98
N GLU A 157 24.08 17.90 3.75
CA GLU A 157 25.52 17.79 3.50
C GLU A 157 25.93 16.31 3.45
N ASP A 158 26.66 15.93 2.40
CA ASP A 158 27.05 14.53 2.08
C ASP A 158 25.88 13.52 2.07
N GLY A 159 24.66 14.00 1.79
CA GLY A 159 23.45 13.19 1.74
C GLY A 159 23.11 12.48 3.06
N ARG A 160 23.52 13.02 4.23
CA ARG A 160 23.39 12.34 5.53
C ARG A 160 21.96 11.90 5.84
N ILE A 161 20.97 12.77 5.60
CA ILE A 161 19.55 12.44 5.84
C ILE A 161 19.06 11.27 4.98
N HIS A 162 19.42 11.24 3.69
CA HIS A 162 19.06 10.14 2.78
C HIS A 162 19.75 8.84 3.19
N ARG A 163 21.05 8.89 3.53
CA ARG A 163 21.80 7.73 4.05
C ARG A 163 21.22 7.20 5.36
N MET A 164 20.78 8.08 6.25
CA MET A 164 20.07 7.69 7.46
C MET A 164 18.75 7.00 7.13
N GLN A 165 17.89 7.61 6.32
CA GLN A 165 16.60 7.04 5.93
C GLN A 165 16.75 5.69 5.22
N ASP A 166 17.78 5.52 4.39
CA ASP A 166 18.08 4.24 3.76
C ASP A 166 18.61 3.19 4.73
N GLY A 167 19.26 3.61 5.82
CA GLY A 167 19.71 2.73 6.89
C GLY A 167 18.62 2.34 7.90
N MET A 168 17.49 3.05 7.92
CA MET A 168 16.39 2.78 8.86
C MET A 168 15.69 1.46 8.54
N GLU A 169 15.71 0.52 9.49
CA GLU A 169 15.06 -0.80 9.37
C GLU A 169 13.56 -0.68 9.02
N LEU A 170 12.84 0.25 9.66
CA LEU A 170 11.41 0.47 9.40
C LEU A 170 11.16 1.02 7.99
N ALA A 171 11.98 1.97 7.53
CA ALA A 171 11.87 2.52 6.18
C ALA A 171 12.13 1.43 5.12
N GLN A 172 13.18 0.62 5.32
CA GLN A 172 13.49 -0.51 4.44
C GLN A 172 12.35 -1.54 4.37
N LYS A 173 11.79 -1.94 5.52
CA LYS A 173 10.66 -2.89 5.58
C LYS A 173 9.43 -2.36 4.87
N THR A 174 9.05 -1.12 5.16
CA THR A 174 7.90 -0.43 4.56
C THR A 174 8.07 -0.35 3.05
N ARG A 175 9.24 0.10 2.58
CA ARG A 175 9.57 0.23 1.16
C ARG A 175 9.61 -1.12 0.46
N ALA A 176 10.22 -2.14 1.04
CA ALA A 176 10.27 -3.48 0.46
C ALA A 176 8.88 -4.10 0.31
N HIS A 177 8.02 -3.92 1.32
CA HIS A 177 6.63 -4.36 1.28
C HIS A 177 5.83 -3.63 0.20
N LEU A 178 5.92 -2.30 0.14
CA LEU A 178 5.25 -1.49 -0.87
C LEU A 178 5.71 -1.88 -2.30
N ARG A 179 7.02 -2.07 -2.50
CA ARG A 179 7.57 -2.51 -3.80
C ARG A 179 7.02 -3.86 -4.23
N ALA A 180 6.97 -4.83 -3.32
CA ALA A 180 6.45 -6.16 -3.60
C ALA A 180 4.95 -6.10 -3.98
N TYR A 181 4.17 -5.32 -3.22
CA TYR A 181 2.76 -5.09 -3.52
C TYR A 181 2.57 -4.41 -4.89
N LEU A 182 3.27 -3.29 -5.15
CA LEU A 182 3.15 -2.54 -6.41
C LEU A 182 3.61 -3.37 -7.61
N SER A 183 4.60 -4.24 -7.45
CA SER A 183 5.01 -5.18 -8.51
C SER A 183 3.88 -6.15 -8.87
N SER A 184 3.18 -6.70 -7.87
CA SER A 184 2.01 -7.57 -8.09
C SER A 184 0.83 -6.77 -8.67
N TYR A 185 0.59 -5.55 -8.20
CA TYR A 185 -0.45 -4.68 -8.75
C TYR A 185 -0.19 -4.31 -10.21
N ALA A 186 1.05 -4.02 -10.56
CA ALA A 186 1.43 -3.67 -11.92
C ALA A 186 1.37 -4.89 -12.85
N SER A 187 1.63 -6.11 -12.37
CA SER A 187 1.49 -7.32 -13.21
C SER A 187 0.04 -7.63 -13.58
N LYS A 188 -0.91 -7.14 -12.76
CA LYS A 188 -2.34 -7.28 -13.02
C LYS A 188 -2.82 -6.48 -14.23
N LYS A 189 -2.49 -5.20 -14.27
CA LYS A 189 -2.86 -4.26 -15.33
C LYS A 189 -1.72 -3.25 -15.47
N PRO A 190 -1.38 -2.81 -16.69
CA PRO A 190 -0.40 -1.74 -16.89
C PRO A 190 -0.72 -0.54 -15.99
N VAL A 191 0.34 -0.04 -15.35
CA VAL A 191 0.33 1.20 -14.58
C VAL A 191 0.92 2.25 -15.51
N MET A 192 0.16 3.29 -15.78
CA MET A 192 0.51 4.35 -16.72
C MET A 192 0.86 5.64 -15.98
N ASN A 193 0.14 5.97 -14.90
CA ASN A 193 0.34 7.22 -14.17
C ASN A 193 0.47 6.98 -12.66
N VAL A 194 1.58 7.46 -12.09
CA VAL A 194 1.85 7.43 -10.65
C VAL A 194 1.99 8.86 -10.14
N LEU A 195 1.37 9.17 -9.00
CA LEU A 195 1.57 10.40 -8.24
C LEU A 195 2.25 10.06 -6.92
N GLU A 196 3.37 10.69 -6.61
CA GLU A 196 3.98 10.67 -5.28
C GLU A 196 3.80 12.03 -4.61
N VAL A 197 3.24 12.03 -3.40
CA VAL A 197 2.95 13.22 -2.59
C VAL A 197 3.85 13.24 -1.36
N GLY A 198 4.43 14.40 -1.06
CA GLY A 198 5.33 14.59 0.07
C GLY A 198 6.69 13.92 -0.15
N ALA A 199 7.18 13.94 -1.39
CA ALA A 199 8.41 13.24 -1.77
C ALA A 199 9.64 13.72 -0.97
N SER A 200 9.70 14.99 -0.56
CA SER A 200 10.83 15.54 0.23
C SER A 200 10.94 14.94 1.64
N THR A 201 9.85 14.36 2.16
CA THR A 201 9.80 13.82 3.53
C THR A 201 10.29 12.37 3.62
N SER A 202 10.60 11.73 2.49
CA SER A 202 11.00 10.32 2.43
C SER A 202 12.09 10.09 1.39
N ASN A 203 12.72 8.92 1.44
CA ASN A 203 13.65 8.48 0.40
C ASN A 203 13.07 7.31 -0.41
N ASN A 204 11.82 7.44 -0.87
CA ASN A 204 11.09 6.36 -1.53
C ASN A 204 11.10 6.45 -3.07
N THR A 205 11.20 7.66 -3.64
CA THR A 205 11.03 7.94 -5.07
C THR A 205 11.76 6.95 -5.98
N ASP A 206 13.09 6.85 -5.91
CA ASP A 206 13.87 5.98 -6.82
C ASP A 206 13.51 4.50 -6.65
N ALA A 207 13.30 4.06 -5.42
CA ALA A 207 13.00 2.67 -5.12
C ALA A 207 11.61 2.25 -5.60
N ILE A 208 10.63 3.15 -5.55
CA ILE A 208 9.27 2.92 -6.04
C ILE A 208 9.19 3.10 -7.55
N PHE A 209 9.85 4.13 -8.10
CA PHE A 209 10.00 4.31 -9.54
C PHE A 209 10.62 3.08 -10.20
N GLY A 210 11.63 2.48 -9.57
CA GLY A 210 12.31 1.28 -10.06
C GLY A 210 11.41 0.03 -10.19
N VAL A 211 10.25 0.00 -9.53
CA VAL A 211 9.24 -1.07 -9.74
C VAL A 211 8.67 -1.02 -11.16
N PHE A 212 8.74 0.15 -11.81
CA PHE A 212 8.17 0.41 -13.11
C PHE A 212 9.22 0.61 -14.21
N ASP A 213 10.50 0.31 -13.96
CA ASP A 213 11.60 0.69 -14.87
C ASP A 213 11.45 0.18 -16.30
N GLN A 214 10.80 -0.97 -16.51
CA GLN A 214 10.54 -1.56 -17.83
C GLN A 214 9.17 -1.18 -18.43
N ARG A 215 8.46 -0.22 -17.82
CA ARG A 215 7.10 0.17 -18.19
C ARG A 215 7.09 1.62 -18.64
N ASN A 216 6.18 1.95 -19.55
CA ASN A 216 5.96 3.31 -19.99
C ASN A 216 5.10 4.08 -18.98
N VAL A 217 5.64 4.27 -17.77
CA VAL A 217 4.96 4.98 -16.67
C VAL A 217 5.35 6.45 -16.68
N SER A 218 4.38 7.35 -16.48
CA SER A 218 4.59 8.75 -16.12
C SER A 218 4.53 8.86 -14.60
N TYR A 219 5.62 9.29 -13.97
CA TYR A 219 5.74 9.38 -12.52
C TYR A 219 5.81 10.85 -12.11
N THR A 220 4.78 11.34 -11.42
CA THR A 220 4.70 12.75 -11.00
C THR A 220 5.08 12.84 -9.53
N ILE A 221 6.23 13.43 -9.27
CA ILE A 221 6.78 13.72 -7.94
C ILE A 221 6.23 15.07 -7.51
N THR A 222 5.65 15.11 -6.32
CA THR A 222 5.03 16.32 -5.79
C THR A 222 5.34 16.57 -4.32
N ASP A 223 5.30 17.85 -3.98
CA ASP A 223 5.40 18.37 -2.63
C ASP A 223 4.65 19.70 -2.53
N SER A 224 4.54 20.27 -1.33
CA SER A 224 3.77 21.49 -1.07
C SER A 224 4.15 22.67 -1.97
N SER A 225 5.41 22.74 -2.40
CA SER A 225 5.92 23.79 -3.29
C SER A 225 7.10 23.31 -4.16
N LEU A 226 7.36 24.03 -5.27
CA LEU A 226 8.53 23.74 -6.14
C LEU A 226 9.88 23.92 -5.42
N PRO A 227 10.11 24.97 -4.59
CA PRO A 227 11.35 25.09 -3.84
C PRO A 227 11.67 23.88 -2.95
N VAL A 228 10.64 23.26 -2.35
CA VAL A 228 10.82 22.04 -1.53
C VAL A 228 11.32 20.87 -2.39
N LEU A 229 10.78 20.72 -3.60
CA LEU A 229 11.25 19.69 -4.54
C LEU A 229 12.69 19.95 -5.02
N GLU A 230 13.05 21.21 -5.27
CA GLU A 230 14.42 21.58 -5.68
C GLU A 230 15.46 21.26 -4.58
N GLN A 231 15.09 21.45 -3.31
CA GLN A 231 15.93 21.14 -2.16
C GLN A 231 16.14 19.64 -1.95
N ALA A 232 15.14 18.81 -2.27
CA ALA A 232 15.16 17.37 -2.01
C ALA A 232 16.14 16.57 -2.88
N LYS A 233 16.81 17.19 -3.87
CA LYS A 233 17.82 16.61 -4.78
C LYS A 233 17.51 15.16 -5.19
N PHE A 234 16.65 14.99 -6.19
CA PHE A 234 16.33 13.68 -6.73
C PHE A 234 17.47 13.14 -7.61
N PRO A 235 17.98 11.91 -7.37
CA PRO A 235 19.13 11.36 -8.11
C PRO A 235 18.87 11.07 -9.58
N SER A 236 17.60 10.94 -9.98
CA SER A 236 17.20 10.43 -11.29
C SER A 236 16.84 11.55 -12.28
N THR A 237 17.60 11.64 -13.38
CA THR A 237 17.35 12.53 -14.53
C THR A 237 16.47 11.88 -15.60
N ASN A 238 15.54 11.02 -15.19
CA ASN A 238 14.73 10.25 -16.13
C ASN A 238 13.56 11.09 -16.67
N ASP A 239 13.40 11.17 -18.00
CA ASP A 239 12.33 11.97 -18.66
C ASP A 239 10.89 11.55 -18.29
N ARG A 240 10.73 10.37 -17.67
CA ARG A 240 9.45 9.89 -17.14
C ARG A 240 9.07 10.53 -15.80
N LEU A 241 10.02 11.17 -15.11
CA LEU A 241 9.79 11.88 -13.86
C LEU A 241 9.34 13.31 -14.14
N LYS A 242 8.24 13.70 -13.53
CA LYS A 242 7.67 15.05 -13.63
C LYS A 242 7.60 15.65 -12.24
N PHE A 243 7.90 16.93 -12.12
CA PHE A 243 7.83 17.66 -10.84
C PHE A 243 6.66 18.62 -10.86
N LYS A 244 5.88 18.65 -9.78
CA LYS A 244 4.75 19.59 -9.65
C LYS A 244 4.51 19.95 -8.18
N ALA A 245 4.29 21.23 -7.90
CA ALA A 245 3.77 21.66 -6.61
C ALA A 245 2.33 21.17 -6.43
N PHE A 246 2.06 20.55 -5.28
CA PHE A 246 0.78 20.00 -4.91
C PHE A 246 0.63 20.02 -3.38
N ASP A 247 -0.28 20.85 -2.90
CA ASP A 247 -0.73 20.85 -1.51
C ASP A 247 -1.88 19.86 -1.34
N VAL A 248 -1.64 18.82 -0.55
CA VAL A 248 -2.60 17.73 -0.30
C VAL A 248 -3.87 18.22 0.41
N ASN A 249 -3.78 19.35 1.11
CA ASN A 249 -4.87 19.94 1.89
C ASN A 249 -5.83 20.77 1.04
N ARG A 250 -5.50 21.00 -0.23
CA ARG A 250 -6.30 21.80 -1.15
C ARG A 250 -6.93 20.94 -2.24
N ASP A 251 -7.98 21.45 -2.85
CA ASP A 251 -8.63 20.76 -3.96
C ASP A 251 -7.61 20.51 -5.10
N PRO A 252 -7.48 19.27 -5.60
CA PRO A 252 -6.50 18.96 -6.64
C PRO A 252 -6.83 19.53 -8.01
N VAL A 253 -8.12 19.69 -8.33
CA VAL A 253 -8.56 20.22 -9.63
C VAL A 253 -8.21 21.69 -9.73
N ASP A 254 -8.40 22.45 -8.64
CA ASP A 254 -8.00 23.86 -8.54
C ASP A 254 -6.47 24.05 -8.67
N GLN A 255 -5.69 23.01 -8.37
CA GLN A 255 -4.24 22.98 -8.53
C GLN A 255 -3.80 22.49 -9.92
N GLY A 256 -4.75 22.27 -10.83
CA GLY A 256 -4.50 21.81 -12.19
C GLY A 256 -3.98 20.37 -12.25
N VAL A 257 -4.40 19.51 -11.31
CA VAL A 257 -4.17 18.07 -11.38
C VAL A 257 -5.44 17.41 -11.94
N SER A 258 -5.28 16.67 -13.03
CA SER A 258 -6.42 16.03 -13.70
C SER A 258 -7.12 15.02 -12.79
N PRO A 259 -8.45 15.08 -12.64
CA PRO A 259 -9.19 14.08 -11.88
C PRO A 259 -9.20 12.74 -12.63
N GLY A 260 -9.23 11.64 -11.88
CA GLY A 260 -9.31 10.28 -12.42
C GLY A 260 -8.19 9.93 -13.41
N SER A 261 -6.98 10.49 -13.24
CA SER A 261 -5.87 10.25 -14.16
C SER A 261 -4.80 9.30 -13.64
N PHE A 262 -4.83 8.96 -12.34
CA PHE A 262 -3.78 8.15 -11.71
C PHE A 262 -4.22 6.72 -11.45
N ASP A 263 -3.29 5.79 -11.68
CA ASP A 263 -3.41 4.38 -11.31
C ASP A 263 -2.92 4.14 -9.87
N VAL A 264 -1.91 4.90 -9.45
CA VAL A 264 -1.32 4.82 -8.11
C VAL A 264 -1.11 6.23 -7.58
N VAL A 265 -1.53 6.47 -6.35
CA VAL A 265 -1.19 7.66 -5.56
C VAL A 265 -0.48 7.19 -4.28
N LEU A 266 0.79 7.54 -4.15
CA LEU A 266 1.61 7.32 -2.96
C LEU A 266 1.65 8.62 -2.15
N ILE A 267 1.35 8.55 -0.85
CA ILE A 267 1.56 9.67 0.07
C ILE A 267 2.53 9.25 1.16
N ASN A 268 3.59 10.04 1.31
CA ASN A 268 4.58 9.87 2.36
C ASN A 268 4.19 10.73 3.57
N ASN A 269 4.29 10.14 4.77
CA ASN A 269 4.15 10.80 6.07
C ASN A 269 2.86 11.63 6.22
N ILE A 270 1.72 11.11 5.76
CA ILE A 270 0.43 11.81 5.74
C ILE A 270 0.02 12.40 7.11
N LEU A 271 0.39 11.76 8.22
CA LEU A 271 0.07 12.26 9.57
C LEU A 271 0.73 13.61 9.89
N TYR A 272 1.84 13.94 9.24
CA TYR A 272 2.55 15.21 9.39
C TYR A 272 2.02 16.27 8.42
N THR A 273 1.58 15.87 7.23
CA THR A 273 1.25 16.81 6.14
C THR A 273 -0.23 17.13 6.00
N ALA A 274 -1.14 16.23 6.39
CA ALA A 274 -2.58 16.41 6.24
C ALA A 274 -3.22 17.17 7.40
N ASN A 275 -3.97 18.24 7.15
CA ASN A 275 -4.81 18.96 8.11
C ASN A 275 -6.02 18.15 8.55
N SER A 276 -6.59 17.35 7.66
CA SER A 276 -7.66 16.41 7.99
C SER A 276 -7.47 15.17 7.13
N LEU A 277 -7.40 13.99 7.77
CA LEU A 277 -7.28 12.73 7.03
C LEU A 277 -8.49 12.52 6.13
N GLU A 278 -9.70 12.84 6.59
CA GLU A 278 -10.91 12.66 5.79
C GLU A 278 -10.93 13.58 4.56
N GLU A 279 -10.66 14.87 4.73
CA GLU A 279 -10.64 15.82 3.60
C GLU A 279 -9.51 15.50 2.61
N THR A 280 -8.35 15.12 3.14
CA THR A 280 -7.20 14.69 2.33
C THR A 280 -7.54 13.45 1.53
N LEU A 281 -8.13 12.43 2.14
CA LEU A 281 -8.58 11.22 1.44
C LEU A 281 -9.64 11.55 0.38
N ALA A 282 -10.58 12.46 0.66
CA ALA A 282 -11.57 12.93 -0.30
C ALA A 282 -10.91 13.62 -1.52
N ASN A 283 -9.89 14.45 -1.29
CA ASN A 283 -9.13 15.09 -2.37
C ASN A 283 -8.38 14.05 -3.20
N LEU A 284 -7.65 13.15 -2.57
CA LEU A 284 -6.86 12.12 -3.26
C LEU A 284 -7.75 11.14 -4.02
N ARG A 285 -8.97 10.86 -3.54
CA ARG A 285 -9.96 10.04 -4.25
C ARG A 285 -10.28 10.63 -5.62
N LYS A 286 -10.37 11.96 -5.75
CA LYS A 286 -10.68 12.64 -7.03
C LYS A 286 -9.63 12.35 -8.11
N LEU A 287 -8.39 12.06 -7.71
CA LEU A 287 -7.27 11.84 -8.62
C LEU A 287 -7.20 10.41 -9.18
N LEU A 288 -7.73 9.44 -8.45
CA LEU A 288 -7.63 8.03 -8.78
C LEU A 288 -8.72 7.56 -9.73
N LEU A 289 -8.32 6.76 -10.72
CA LEU A 289 -9.24 5.93 -11.52
C LEU A 289 -9.97 4.93 -10.61
N PRO A 290 -11.20 4.48 -10.96
CA PRO A 290 -11.78 3.30 -10.34
C PRO A 290 -10.84 2.10 -10.48
N GLY A 291 -10.55 1.44 -9.36
CA GLY A 291 -9.55 0.36 -9.26
C GLY A 291 -8.10 0.85 -9.08
N GLY A 292 -7.85 2.16 -9.13
CA GLY A 292 -6.58 2.78 -8.78
C GLY A 292 -6.29 2.61 -7.29
N VAL A 293 -5.01 2.63 -6.91
CA VAL A 293 -4.57 2.36 -5.54
C VAL A 293 -4.06 3.61 -4.86
N ILE A 294 -4.45 3.79 -3.60
CA ILE A 294 -3.80 4.71 -2.68
C ILE A 294 -2.88 3.92 -1.75
N ALA A 295 -1.64 4.39 -1.61
CA ALA A 295 -0.66 3.87 -0.66
C ALA A 295 -0.25 4.99 0.30
N LEU A 296 -0.56 4.83 1.59
CA LEU A 296 -0.13 5.74 2.65
C LEU A 296 1.04 5.09 3.37
N VAL A 297 2.22 5.70 3.31
CA VAL A 297 3.41 5.20 3.98
C VAL A 297 3.97 6.25 4.93
N GLY A 298 4.42 5.83 6.10
CA GLY A 298 5.01 6.76 7.05
C GLY A 298 5.29 6.12 8.39
N PHE A 299 5.66 6.96 9.34
CA PHE A 299 5.88 6.56 10.73
C PHE A 299 4.68 6.92 11.58
N SER A 300 4.23 5.98 12.41
CA SER A 300 3.20 6.23 13.43
C SER A 300 3.84 6.70 14.73
N ASP A 301 4.97 6.08 15.11
CA ASP A 301 5.78 6.48 16.26
C ASP A 301 7.26 6.49 15.91
N LEU A 302 7.97 7.47 16.44
CA LEU A 302 9.41 7.64 16.26
C LEU A 302 10.12 7.75 17.61
N SER A 303 11.36 7.28 17.62
CA SER A 303 12.22 7.45 18.78
C SER A 303 12.62 8.93 18.91
N PRO A 304 13.06 9.37 20.10
CA PRO A 304 13.51 10.74 20.32
C PRO A 304 14.62 11.18 19.37
N VAL A 305 15.47 10.25 18.91
CA VAL A 305 16.53 10.53 17.94
C VAL A 305 15.93 10.97 16.61
N TYR A 306 14.95 10.24 16.09
CA TYR A 306 14.35 10.53 14.79
C TYR A 306 13.38 11.70 14.86
N ASN A 307 12.63 11.86 15.96
CA ASN A 307 11.84 13.06 16.18
C ASN A 307 12.70 14.32 16.22
N LEU A 308 13.87 14.28 16.88
CA LEU A 308 14.78 15.41 16.89
C LEU A 308 15.33 15.69 15.48
N ILE A 309 15.80 14.66 14.78
CA ILE A 309 16.40 14.82 13.44
C ILE A 309 15.35 15.28 12.40
N PHE A 310 14.19 14.64 12.33
CA PHE A 310 13.14 15.03 11.39
C PHE A 310 12.46 16.34 11.78
N GLY A 311 12.37 16.65 13.07
CA GLY A 311 11.88 17.93 13.56
C GLY A 311 12.73 19.13 13.15
N MET A 312 13.95 18.91 12.66
CA MET A 312 14.78 19.95 12.04
C MET A 312 14.34 20.33 10.63
N ASN A 313 13.47 19.53 9.99
CA ASN A 313 12.91 19.81 8.67
C ASN A 313 11.55 20.51 8.83
N GLU A 314 11.40 21.70 8.25
CA GLU A 314 10.15 22.46 8.31
C GLU A 314 8.96 21.71 7.70
N ASN A 315 9.20 20.88 6.69
CA ASN A 315 8.15 20.08 6.01
C ASN A 315 7.62 18.92 6.86
N MET A 316 8.22 18.67 8.02
CA MET A 316 7.74 17.69 9.01
C MET A 316 6.81 18.32 10.04
N TRP A 317 6.43 19.59 9.87
CA TRP A 317 5.50 20.26 10.75
C TRP A 317 4.31 20.85 9.98
N PRO A 318 3.07 20.59 10.42
CA PRO A 318 1.89 21.26 9.87
C PRO A 318 1.83 22.72 10.36
N ASP A 319 1.52 23.67 9.48
CA ASP A 319 1.53 25.12 9.80
C ASP A 319 0.65 25.50 11.01
N GLU A 320 -0.47 24.79 11.21
CA GLU A 320 -1.49 25.14 12.21
C GLU A 320 -1.49 24.26 13.46
N ARG A 321 -0.61 23.24 13.56
CA ARG A 321 -0.61 22.31 14.69
C ARG A 321 0.76 22.09 15.30
N PHE A 322 0.72 21.73 16.58
CA PHE A 322 1.92 21.44 17.36
C PHE A 322 2.37 19.98 17.26
N GLU A 323 1.46 19.07 16.93
CA GLU A 323 1.71 17.62 16.85
C GLU A 323 1.20 17.04 15.53
N GLN A 324 1.77 15.91 15.12
CA GLN A 324 1.23 15.09 14.04
C GLN A 324 -0.19 14.61 14.39
N LEU A 325 -0.96 14.23 13.38
CA LEU A 325 -2.22 13.54 13.63
C LEU A 325 -1.97 12.20 14.33
N PRO A 326 -2.81 11.82 15.31
CA PRO A 326 -2.70 10.51 15.95
C PRO A 326 -2.91 9.41 14.93
N TYR A 327 -2.19 8.29 15.05
CA TYR A 327 -2.40 7.13 14.19
C TYR A 327 -3.74 6.47 14.53
N PRO A 328 -4.73 6.46 13.61
CA PRO A 328 -6.05 5.86 13.85
C PRO A 328 -6.01 4.34 14.03
N ALA A 329 -6.98 3.81 14.76
CA ALA A 329 -7.19 2.36 14.84
C ALA A 329 -7.62 1.78 13.49
N SER A 330 -7.38 0.49 13.25
CA SER A 330 -7.73 -0.17 11.97
C SER A 330 -9.21 -0.04 11.59
N SER A 331 -10.12 -0.06 12.58
CA SER A 331 -11.56 0.14 12.36
C SER A 331 -11.87 1.56 11.90
N GLU A 332 -11.19 2.56 12.45
CA GLU A 332 -11.34 3.97 12.08
C GLU A 332 -10.77 4.23 10.69
N TRP A 333 -9.58 3.69 10.38
CA TRP A 333 -9.03 3.72 9.01
C TRP A 333 -9.99 3.11 8.00
N ASN A 334 -10.49 1.90 8.29
CA ASN A 334 -11.41 1.22 7.38
C ASN A 334 -12.71 2.04 7.18
N LYS A 335 -13.23 2.68 8.23
CA LYS A 335 -14.39 3.56 8.15
C LYS A 335 -14.09 4.80 7.29
N MET A 336 -13.03 5.53 7.58
CA MET A 336 -12.64 6.76 6.86
C MET A 336 -12.41 6.49 5.37
N LEU A 337 -11.68 5.41 5.04
CA LEU A 337 -11.44 5.02 3.64
C LEU A 337 -12.75 4.71 2.91
N ARG A 338 -13.65 3.93 3.52
CA ARG A 338 -14.95 3.59 2.90
C ARG A 338 -15.84 4.81 2.72
N SER A 339 -15.90 5.69 3.72
CA SER A 339 -16.65 6.94 3.64
C SER A 339 -16.13 7.91 2.57
N ASN A 340 -14.86 7.77 2.17
CA ASN A 340 -14.22 8.60 1.14
C ASN A 340 -14.04 7.88 -0.20
N GLY A 341 -14.88 6.88 -0.50
CA GLY A 341 -14.94 6.25 -1.82
C GLY A 341 -13.81 5.26 -2.12
N PHE A 342 -13.22 4.67 -1.08
CA PHE A 342 -12.27 3.57 -1.20
C PHE A 342 -12.84 2.23 -0.68
N SER A 343 -12.15 1.12 -0.96
CA SER A 343 -12.53 -0.24 -0.58
C SER A 343 -12.36 -0.56 0.92
N GLY A 344 -11.81 0.37 1.71
CA GLY A 344 -11.36 0.09 3.08
C GLY A 344 -9.93 -0.46 3.11
N LEU A 345 -9.54 -1.12 4.20
CA LEU A 345 -8.19 -1.67 4.30
C LEU A 345 -8.04 -2.91 3.39
N GLU A 346 -7.11 -2.84 2.44
CA GLU A 346 -6.73 -4.00 1.62
C GLU A 346 -5.86 -4.96 2.44
N PRO A 347 -5.83 -6.27 2.10
CA PRO A 347 -4.98 -7.26 2.78
C PRO A 347 -3.49 -6.91 2.80
N ALA A 348 -3.06 -6.06 1.86
CA ALA A 348 -1.69 -5.55 1.77
C ALA A 348 -1.37 -4.49 2.82
N THR A 349 -2.34 -4.03 3.61
CA THR A 349 -2.10 -3.09 4.71
C THR A 349 -1.25 -3.75 5.79
N LYS A 350 -0.18 -3.09 6.23
CA LYS A 350 0.74 -3.64 7.24
C LYS A 350 1.37 -2.55 8.10
N THR A 351 1.52 -2.85 9.38
CA THR A 351 2.36 -2.09 10.31
C THR A 351 3.66 -2.85 10.59
N PHE A 352 4.72 -2.12 10.91
CA PHE A 352 6.02 -2.66 11.24
C PHE A 352 6.48 -2.07 12.56
N GLU A 353 6.91 -2.93 13.45
CA GLU A 353 7.43 -2.54 14.76
C GLU A 353 8.96 -2.64 14.78
N TYR A 354 9.58 -1.69 15.46
CA TYR A 354 10.98 -1.69 15.83
C TYR A 354 11.15 -1.05 17.20
N ILE A 355 12.36 -1.08 17.76
CA ILE A 355 12.60 -0.69 19.14
C ILE A 355 12.17 0.77 19.38
N GLY A 356 11.06 0.95 20.10
CA GLY A 356 10.44 2.24 20.43
C GLY A 356 9.88 3.01 19.23
N GLN A 357 9.58 2.34 18.11
CA GLN A 357 9.24 2.96 16.83
C GLN A 357 8.27 2.08 16.03
N SER A 358 7.39 2.70 15.27
CA SER A 358 6.43 2.01 14.42
C SER A 358 6.26 2.72 13.08
N SER A 359 6.11 1.94 12.00
CA SER A 359 5.78 2.46 10.67
C SER A 359 4.60 1.71 10.06
N TYR A 360 3.98 2.32 9.05
CA TYR A 360 2.81 1.77 8.39
C TYR A 360 2.92 1.86 6.88
N CYS A 361 2.26 0.91 6.22
CA CYS A 361 1.94 0.90 4.80
C CYS A 361 0.46 0.56 4.69
N ILE A 362 -0.39 1.56 4.55
CA ILE A 362 -1.84 1.39 4.36
C ILE A 362 -2.11 1.36 2.86
N ILE A 363 -2.87 0.35 2.44
CA ILE A 363 -3.25 0.17 1.03
C ILE A 363 -4.77 0.17 0.94
N SER A 364 -5.30 0.93 -0.01
CA SER A 364 -6.73 0.92 -0.34
C SER A 364 -6.96 1.09 -1.84
N THR A 365 -8.12 0.65 -2.32
CA THR A 365 -8.49 0.75 -3.74
C THR A 365 -9.61 1.76 -3.92
N ALA A 366 -9.47 2.71 -4.85
CA ALA A 366 -10.53 3.64 -5.21
C ALA A 366 -11.69 2.88 -5.87
N VAL A 367 -12.92 3.10 -5.38
CA VAL A 367 -14.13 2.46 -5.92
C VAL A 367 -15.07 3.52 -6.48
N ALA A 368 -15.63 3.31 -7.68
CA ALA A 368 -16.58 4.24 -8.28
C ALA A 368 -17.94 4.23 -7.56
N SER A 369 -18.38 3.03 -7.17
CA SER A 369 -19.58 2.79 -6.39
C SER A 369 -19.46 1.47 -5.64
N THR A 370 -20.30 1.28 -4.63
CA THR A 370 -20.50 0.00 -3.96
C THR A 370 -21.96 -0.42 -4.05
N GLN A 371 -22.22 -1.72 -4.08
CA GLN A 371 -23.56 -2.30 -4.20
C GLN A 371 -23.75 -3.43 -3.19
N ASN A 372 -24.92 -3.45 -2.55
CA ASN A 372 -25.31 -4.50 -1.61
C ASN A 372 -26.16 -5.55 -2.34
N LEU A 373 -25.49 -6.43 -3.08
CA LEU A 373 -26.14 -7.57 -3.72
C LEU A 373 -26.33 -8.72 -2.72
N MET A 374 -27.45 -9.43 -2.83
CA MET A 374 -27.69 -10.66 -2.09
C MET A 374 -27.00 -11.82 -2.79
N VAL A 375 -26.67 -12.88 -2.06
CA VAL A 375 -26.06 -14.08 -2.62
C VAL A 375 -27.08 -15.22 -2.64
N ASN A 376 -27.19 -15.94 -3.75
CA ASN A 376 -27.91 -17.21 -3.81
C ASN A 376 -26.93 -18.34 -4.11
N VAL A 377 -26.73 -19.24 -3.14
CA VAL A 377 -25.82 -20.39 -3.26
C VAL A 377 -26.58 -21.57 -3.83
N LEU A 378 -26.07 -22.11 -4.93
CA LEU A 378 -26.58 -23.29 -5.63
C LEU A 378 -25.62 -24.46 -5.32
N PRO A 379 -25.94 -25.31 -4.33
CA PRO A 379 -25.16 -26.51 -4.03
C PRO A 379 -25.29 -27.53 -5.17
N ASP A 380 -24.44 -28.55 -5.18
CA ASP A 380 -24.55 -29.64 -6.15
C ASP A 380 -25.84 -30.44 -5.93
N VAL A 381 -26.38 -31.02 -7.01
CA VAL A 381 -27.65 -31.76 -7.00
C VAL A 381 -27.63 -32.94 -6.01
N GLN A 382 -26.46 -33.51 -5.72
CA GLN A 382 -26.30 -34.62 -4.77
C GLN A 382 -26.20 -34.15 -3.32
N GLY A 383 -26.18 -32.83 -3.07
CA GLY A 383 -26.13 -32.23 -1.74
C GLY A 383 -24.78 -32.36 -1.02
N LYS A 384 -23.71 -32.75 -1.71
CA LYS A 384 -22.38 -32.93 -1.10
C LYS A 384 -21.79 -31.61 -0.57
N PHE A 385 -22.17 -30.48 -1.13
CA PHE A 385 -21.76 -29.16 -0.70
C PHE A 385 -22.74 -28.45 0.23
N MET A 386 -23.78 -29.11 0.75
CA MET A 386 -24.74 -28.45 1.65
C MET A 386 -24.06 -27.84 2.88
N ASN A 387 -23.22 -28.62 3.57
CA ASN A 387 -22.47 -28.11 4.74
C ASN A 387 -21.53 -26.95 4.37
N PHE A 388 -20.89 -27.02 3.19
CA PHE A 388 -20.05 -25.92 2.71
C PHE A 388 -20.88 -24.66 2.41
N ALA A 389 -22.06 -24.82 1.81
CA ALA A 389 -22.98 -23.74 1.53
C ALA A 389 -23.46 -23.06 2.84
N ASP A 390 -23.74 -23.84 3.90
CA ASP A 390 -24.09 -23.30 5.22
C ASP A 390 -22.94 -22.49 5.85
N GLN A 391 -21.71 -23.02 5.78
CA GLN A 391 -20.51 -22.32 6.27
C GLN A 391 -20.24 -21.03 5.47
N LEU A 392 -20.42 -21.08 4.15
CA LEU A 392 -20.32 -19.90 3.29
C LEU A 392 -21.39 -18.86 3.63
N SER A 393 -22.64 -19.29 3.82
CA SER A 393 -23.73 -18.39 4.24
C SER A 393 -23.41 -17.73 5.58
N THR A 394 -22.82 -18.46 6.52
CA THR A 394 -22.36 -17.91 7.81
C THR A 394 -21.25 -16.87 7.61
N SER A 395 -20.22 -17.18 6.82
CA SER A 395 -19.13 -16.24 6.53
C SER A 395 -19.61 -14.97 5.80
N LEU A 396 -20.62 -15.09 4.94
CA LEU A 396 -21.25 -13.95 4.27
C LEU A 396 -22.01 -13.07 5.26
N ALA A 397 -22.74 -13.67 6.20
CA ALA A 397 -23.44 -12.95 7.25
C ALA A 397 -22.48 -12.15 8.16
N ASP A 398 -21.32 -12.73 8.51
CA ASP A 398 -20.28 -12.04 9.30
C ASP A 398 -19.72 -10.79 8.59
N THR A 399 -19.80 -10.75 7.26
CA THR A 399 -19.41 -9.58 6.45
C THR A 399 -20.59 -8.71 6.02
N GLY A 400 -21.79 -8.98 6.55
CA GLY A 400 -23.01 -8.21 6.28
C GLY A 400 -23.62 -8.46 4.90
N THR A 401 -23.26 -9.56 4.21
CA THR A 401 -23.84 -9.93 2.91
C THR A 401 -24.98 -10.95 3.12
N PRO A 402 -26.25 -10.61 2.84
CA PRO A 402 -27.34 -11.55 2.98
C PRO A 402 -27.25 -12.67 1.94
N SER A 403 -27.56 -13.90 2.36
CA SER A 403 -27.51 -15.07 1.49
C SER A 403 -28.68 -16.03 1.68
N THR A 404 -29.00 -16.77 0.60
CA THR A 404 -29.93 -17.89 0.59
C THR A 404 -29.28 -19.11 -0.06
N ILE A 405 -29.75 -20.32 0.26
CA ILE A 405 -29.29 -21.57 -0.36
C ILE A 405 -30.48 -22.17 -1.12
N SER A 406 -30.34 -22.36 -2.43
CA SER A 406 -31.39 -22.90 -3.31
C SER A 406 -30.87 -24.13 -4.05
N PRO A 407 -31.26 -25.36 -3.66
CA PRO A 407 -30.82 -26.58 -4.34
C PRO A 407 -31.27 -26.68 -5.80
N THR A 408 -32.33 -25.95 -6.16
CA THR A 408 -32.84 -25.84 -7.52
C THR A 408 -32.93 -24.37 -7.93
N LEU A 409 -32.69 -24.11 -9.22
CA LEU A 409 -32.79 -22.77 -9.79
C LEU A 409 -34.22 -22.54 -10.28
N ASP A 410 -34.95 -21.65 -9.62
CA ASP A 410 -36.28 -21.20 -10.04
C ASP A 410 -36.21 -19.75 -10.53
N GLY A 411 -35.82 -19.61 -11.79
CA GLY A 411 -35.60 -18.32 -12.44
C GLY A 411 -34.36 -17.55 -11.96
N VAL A 412 -34.10 -16.42 -12.62
CA VAL A 412 -32.97 -15.53 -12.31
C VAL A 412 -33.44 -14.11 -12.02
N SER A 413 -32.76 -13.44 -11.08
CA SER A 413 -33.03 -12.06 -10.68
C SER A 413 -31.73 -11.26 -10.65
N SER A 414 -31.79 -10.01 -11.09
CA SER A 414 -30.64 -9.10 -11.11
C SER A 414 -30.16 -8.68 -9.71
N ARG A 415 -30.93 -8.98 -8.66
CA ARG A 415 -30.58 -8.65 -7.25
C ARG A 415 -29.58 -9.63 -6.63
N PHE A 416 -29.38 -10.79 -7.27
CA PHE A 416 -28.54 -11.85 -6.74
C PHE A 416 -27.20 -11.96 -7.47
N ILE A 417 -26.18 -12.32 -6.70
CA ILE A 417 -25.00 -13.03 -7.16
C ILE A 417 -25.29 -14.51 -6.99
N TYR A 418 -25.35 -15.25 -8.10
CA TYR A 418 -25.53 -16.70 -8.05
C TYR A 418 -24.18 -17.39 -7.88
N ILE A 419 -24.01 -18.17 -6.82
CA ILE A 419 -22.81 -18.96 -6.58
C ILE A 419 -23.09 -20.41 -6.94
N VAL A 420 -22.38 -20.93 -7.94
CA VAL A 420 -22.49 -22.35 -8.34
C VAL A 420 -21.37 -23.13 -7.67
N LEU A 421 -21.71 -24.15 -6.88
CA LEU A 421 -20.75 -25.09 -6.30
C LEU A 421 -20.70 -26.37 -7.16
N ASP A 422 -19.68 -26.46 -8.02
CA ASP A 422 -19.57 -27.48 -9.06
C ASP A 422 -18.52 -28.53 -8.72
N ASN A 423 -18.95 -29.77 -8.48
CA ASN A 423 -18.11 -30.97 -8.34
C ASN A 423 -17.96 -31.77 -9.64
N GLY A 424 -18.57 -31.31 -10.73
CA GLY A 424 -18.56 -31.97 -12.03
C GLY A 424 -19.68 -32.97 -12.27
N SER A 425 -20.51 -33.29 -11.27
CA SER A 425 -21.55 -34.34 -11.36
C SER A 425 -22.74 -33.98 -12.26
N SER A 426 -23.08 -32.69 -12.40
CA SER A 426 -24.28 -32.23 -13.11
C SER A 426 -23.93 -31.63 -14.48
N PRO A 427 -24.60 -31.98 -15.60
CA PRO A 427 -24.24 -31.45 -16.91
C PRO A 427 -24.36 -29.92 -16.97
N LEU A 428 -23.56 -29.27 -17.81
CA LEU A 428 -23.58 -27.81 -17.95
C LEU A 428 -24.94 -27.25 -18.39
N THR A 429 -25.73 -28.05 -19.12
CA THR A 429 -27.09 -27.70 -19.55
C THR A 429 -28.03 -27.41 -18.39
N SER A 430 -27.79 -28.00 -17.20
CA SER A 430 -28.54 -27.71 -15.98
C SER A 430 -28.39 -26.26 -15.50
N TYR A 431 -27.41 -25.53 -16.02
CA TYR A 431 -27.10 -24.16 -15.62
C TYR A 431 -27.33 -23.14 -16.75
N GLU A 432 -27.98 -23.51 -17.85
CA GLU A 432 -28.23 -22.60 -18.98
C GLU A 432 -29.00 -21.34 -18.57
N GLU A 433 -29.94 -21.43 -17.64
CA GLU A 433 -30.69 -20.27 -17.14
C GLU A 433 -29.79 -19.22 -16.46
N LEU A 434 -28.67 -19.61 -15.83
CA LEU A 434 -27.71 -18.65 -15.26
C LEU A 434 -27.09 -17.73 -16.33
N THR A 435 -27.10 -18.11 -17.60
CA THR A 435 -26.59 -17.24 -18.68
C THR A 435 -27.43 -15.97 -18.85
N LYS A 436 -28.68 -15.97 -18.35
CA LYS A 436 -29.58 -14.81 -18.32
C LYS A 436 -29.40 -13.94 -17.06
N ALA A 437 -28.65 -14.40 -16.06
CA ALA A 437 -28.39 -13.63 -14.84
C ALA A 437 -27.41 -12.47 -15.09
N ASN A 438 -27.34 -11.54 -14.14
CA ASN A 438 -26.37 -10.44 -14.18
C ASN A 438 -25.04 -10.84 -13.54
N ASN A 439 -25.06 -11.63 -12.47
CA ASN A 439 -23.89 -11.91 -11.65
C ASN A 439 -23.81 -13.39 -11.30
N VAL A 440 -22.72 -14.05 -11.70
CA VAL A 440 -22.48 -15.47 -11.43
C VAL A 440 -21.04 -15.67 -10.98
N LEU A 441 -20.84 -16.32 -9.83
CA LEU A 441 -19.56 -16.85 -9.38
C LEU A 441 -19.60 -18.37 -9.46
N TRP A 442 -18.85 -18.93 -10.41
CA TRP A 442 -18.76 -20.37 -10.60
C TRP A 442 -17.54 -20.92 -9.85
N ILE A 443 -17.76 -21.82 -8.90
CA ILE A 443 -16.70 -22.39 -8.08
C ILE A 443 -16.59 -23.88 -8.39
N SER A 444 -15.48 -24.26 -9.02
CA SER A 444 -15.17 -25.66 -9.30
C SER A 444 -14.27 -26.21 -8.20
N MET A 445 -14.71 -27.26 -7.51
CA MET A 445 -13.93 -27.86 -6.41
C MET A 445 -14.14 -29.38 -6.33
N LYS A 446 -13.16 -30.09 -5.76
CA LYS A 446 -13.23 -31.55 -5.58
C LYS A 446 -14.01 -31.92 -4.32
N THR A 447 -14.77 -33.01 -4.41
CA THR A 447 -15.28 -33.75 -3.25
C THR A 447 -14.57 -35.09 -3.14
N ASP A 448 -14.51 -35.66 -1.93
CA ASP A 448 -13.90 -36.97 -1.69
C ASP A 448 -14.38 -38.03 -2.69
N GLY A 449 -13.41 -38.73 -3.30
CA GLY A 449 -13.65 -39.83 -4.23
C GLY A 449 -14.11 -39.43 -5.64
N MET A 450 -14.09 -38.14 -6.02
CA MET A 450 -14.44 -37.70 -7.38
C MET A 450 -13.33 -36.90 -8.05
N GLU A 451 -13.15 -37.11 -9.35
CA GLU A 451 -12.34 -36.21 -10.18
C GLU A 451 -13.09 -34.89 -10.40
N GLN A 452 -12.35 -33.78 -10.33
CA GLN A 452 -12.89 -32.45 -10.60
C GLN A 452 -13.29 -32.34 -12.07
N ARG A 453 -14.34 -31.56 -12.35
CA ARG A 453 -14.58 -31.10 -13.71
C ARG A 453 -13.34 -30.44 -14.28
N ASP A 454 -13.02 -30.77 -15.54
CA ASP A 454 -12.01 -30.07 -16.30
C ASP A 454 -12.33 -28.56 -16.40
N VAL A 455 -11.45 -27.73 -15.85
CA VAL A 455 -11.58 -26.28 -15.83
C VAL A 455 -11.70 -25.68 -17.24
N HIS A 456 -11.12 -26.32 -18.27
CA HIS A 456 -11.23 -25.85 -19.64
C HIS A 456 -12.67 -25.91 -20.15
N VAL A 457 -13.47 -26.86 -19.67
CA VAL A 457 -14.89 -26.98 -20.01
C VAL A 457 -15.68 -25.82 -19.40
N VAL A 458 -15.47 -25.53 -18.12
CA VAL A 458 -16.11 -24.39 -17.41
C VAL A 458 -15.68 -23.07 -18.02
N THR A 459 -14.40 -22.91 -18.36
CA THR A 459 -13.85 -21.71 -18.99
C THR A 459 -14.48 -21.46 -20.36
N ARG A 460 -14.67 -22.52 -21.18
CA ARG A 460 -15.35 -22.42 -22.47
C ARG A 460 -16.82 -22.03 -22.32
N PHE A 461 -17.53 -22.64 -21.37
CA PHE A 461 -18.91 -22.28 -21.04
C PHE A 461 -19.01 -20.81 -20.61
N ALA A 462 -18.18 -20.38 -19.67
CA ALA A 462 -18.10 -19.02 -19.18
C ALA A 462 -17.88 -18.00 -20.32
N LYS A 463 -16.91 -18.30 -21.21
CA LYS A 463 -16.62 -17.45 -22.37
C LYS A 463 -17.80 -17.40 -23.35
N GLY A 464 -18.47 -18.52 -23.60
CA GLY A 464 -19.70 -18.56 -24.40
C GLY A 464 -20.82 -17.73 -23.80
N ALA A 465 -21.09 -17.90 -22.50
CA ALA A 465 -22.13 -17.17 -21.77
C ALA A 465 -21.91 -15.65 -21.80
N ARG A 466 -20.67 -15.18 -21.55
CA ARG A 466 -20.32 -13.75 -21.63
C ARG A 466 -20.47 -13.16 -23.05
N ARG A 467 -20.32 -13.98 -24.09
CA ARG A 467 -20.54 -13.54 -25.49
C ARG A 467 -22.04 -13.41 -25.80
N SER A 468 -22.86 -14.32 -25.28
CA SER A 468 -24.31 -14.30 -25.49
C SER A 468 -25.04 -13.24 -24.65
N ASN A 469 -24.49 -12.87 -23.49
CA ASN A 469 -25.03 -11.84 -22.61
C ASN A 469 -23.92 -10.88 -22.18
N ALA A 470 -23.83 -9.72 -22.83
CA ALA A 470 -22.81 -8.71 -22.51
C ALA A 470 -22.98 -8.09 -21.10
N GLY A 471 -24.17 -8.18 -20.51
CA GLY A 471 -24.44 -7.74 -19.14
C GLY A 471 -24.10 -8.77 -18.05
N LEU A 472 -23.75 -10.00 -18.43
CA LEU A 472 -23.38 -11.06 -17.50
C LEU A 472 -21.93 -10.89 -17.02
N ARG A 473 -21.79 -10.67 -15.71
CA ARG A 473 -20.54 -10.81 -15.00
C ARG A 473 -20.41 -12.24 -14.48
N LEU A 474 -19.73 -13.10 -15.24
CA LEU A 474 -19.42 -14.48 -14.85
C LEU A 474 -17.94 -14.62 -14.50
N VAL A 475 -17.67 -14.83 -13.21
CA VAL A 475 -16.36 -15.05 -12.61
C VAL A 475 -16.20 -16.53 -12.27
N THR A 476 -15.04 -17.13 -12.53
CA THR A 476 -14.77 -18.53 -12.20
C THR A 476 -13.66 -18.63 -11.15
N LEU A 477 -13.80 -19.56 -10.21
CA LEU A 477 -12.78 -19.95 -9.23
C LEU A 477 -12.55 -21.46 -9.31
N ASP A 478 -11.33 -21.86 -9.64
CA ASP A 478 -10.91 -23.25 -9.69
C ASP A 478 -10.06 -23.62 -8.46
N VAL A 479 -10.56 -24.54 -7.63
CA VAL A 479 -9.94 -24.96 -6.37
C VAL A 479 -9.20 -26.28 -6.58
N LYS A 480 -7.86 -26.23 -6.68
CA LYS A 480 -7.03 -27.39 -7.09
C LYS A 480 -6.77 -28.43 -6.00
N GLN A 481 -6.87 -28.03 -4.74
CA GLN A 481 -6.54 -28.88 -3.57
C GLN A 481 -7.80 -29.47 -2.93
N GLY A 482 -7.69 -30.68 -2.39
CA GLY A 482 -8.70 -31.22 -1.46
C GLY A 482 -8.68 -30.37 -0.19
N CYS A 483 -9.82 -29.77 0.16
CA CYS A 483 -9.91 -28.90 1.34
C CYS A 483 -10.22 -29.77 2.57
N MET A 484 -9.22 -30.05 3.41
CA MET A 484 -9.47 -30.70 4.71
C MET A 484 -10.17 -29.75 5.71
N GLU A 485 -9.96 -28.43 5.56
CA GLU A 485 -10.70 -27.38 6.25
C GLU A 485 -11.02 -26.23 5.28
N TYR A 486 -12.25 -25.74 5.32
CA TYR A 486 -12.79 -24.78 4.36
C TYR A 486 -12.53 -23.30 4.73
N SER A 487 -11.95 -23.01 5.89
CA SER A 487 -11.92 -21.65 6.45
C SER A 487 -11.19 -20.62 5.55
N ASP A 488 -10.07 -21.00 4.94
CA ASP A 488 -9.32 -20.10 4.06
C ASP A 488 -10.01 -19.86 2.71
N ILE A 489 -10.63 -20.91 2.14
CA ILE A 489 -11.34 -20.76 0.86
C ILE A 489 -12.61 -19.92 1.02
N LEU A 490 -13.28 -19.98 2.18
CA LEU A 490 -14.41 -19.11 2.49
C LEU A 490 -14.00 -17.63 2.47
N LYS A 491 -12.86 -17.27 3.09
CA LYS A 491 -12.32 -15.90 3.03
C LYS A 491 -12.02 -15.46 1.60
N VAL A 492 -11.45 -16.36 0.79
CA VAL A 492 -11.18 -16.09 -0.63
C VAL A 492 -12.48 -15.82 -1.39
N ILE A 493 -13.50 -16.65 -1.23
CA ILE A 493 -14.80 -16.51 -1.91
C ILE A 493 -15.46 -15.19 -1.51
N THR A 494 -15.53 -14.89 -0.21
CA THR A 494 -16.10 -13.64 0.30
C THR A 494 -15.36 -12.42 -0.26
N ARG A 495 -14.03 -12.50 -0.41
CA ARG A 495 -13.25 -11.44 -1.02
C ARG A 495 -13.49 -11.30 -2.53
N ILE A 496 -13.63 -12.40 -3.27
CA ILE A 496 -14.00 -12.36 -4.70
C ILE A 496 -15.38 -11.72 -4.86
N ILE A 497 -16.33 -12.03 -3.98
CA ILE A 497 -17.68 -11.43 -3.99
C ILE A 497 -17.58 -9.90 -3.84
N GLN A 498 -16.81 -9.44 -2.87
CA GLN A 498 -16.58 -8.01 -2.66
C GLN A 498 -15.95 -7.35 -3.89
N VAL A 499 -14.78 -7.84 -4.31
CA VAL A 499 -13.96 -7.24 -5.37
C VAL A 499 -14.62 -7.30 -6.74
N SER A 500 -15.26 -8.42 -7.06
CA SER A 500 -15.75 -8.71 -8.41
C SER A 500 -17.24 -8.54 -8.58
N PHE A 501 -18.00 -8.12 -7.57
CA PHE A 501 -19.44 -7.92 -7.73
C PHE A 501 -19.98 -6.73 -6.94
N GLN A 502 -19.50 -6.52 -5.71
CA GLN A 502 -20.02 -5.46 -4.84
C GLN A 502 -19.26 -4.13 -4.99
N GLU A 503 -18.00 -4.17 -5.43
CA GLU A 503 -17.17 -2.98 -5.61
C GLU A 503 -16.93 -2.69 -7.10
N ASP A 504 -17.31 -1.48 -7.53
CA ASP A 504 -16.98 -1.01 -8.88
C ASP A 504 -15.54 -0.50 -8.92
N ARG A 505 -14.63 -1.41 -9.26
CA ARG A 505 -13.20 -1.16 -9.49
C ARG A 505 -12.86 -0.94 -10.97
N GLY A 506 -13.84 -0.56 -11.80
CA GLY A 506 -13.66 -0.38 -13.24
C GLY A 506 -13.11 -1.62 -13.94
N THR A 507 -12.13 -1.46 -14.83
CA THR A 507 -11.59 -2.58 -15.62
C THR A 507 -10.54 -3.42 -14.88
N ARG A 508 -10.30 -3.18 -13.58
CA ARG A 508 -9.24 -3.81 -12.77
C ARG A 508 -9.74 -4.99 -11.94
N THR A 509 -10.78 -5.68 -12.41
CA THR A 509 -11.28 -6.94 -11.81
C THR A 509 -11.00 -8.13 -12.73
N GLU A 510 -10.89 -9.32 -12.13
CA GLU A 510 -10.55 -10.55 -12.85
C GLU A 510 -11.80 -11.37 -13.10
N ALA A 511 -11.80 -12.13 -14.20
CA ALA A 511 -12.88 -13.02 -14.55
C ALA A 511 -12.57 -14.49 -14.22
N GLU A 512 -11.31 -14.82 -13.97
CA GLU A 512 -10.82 -16.19 -13.80
C GLU A 512 -9.80 -16.22 -12.67
N TYR A 513 -10.03 -17.09 -11.68
CA TYR A 513 -9.19 -17.32 -10.52
C TYR A 513 -8.85 -18.81 -10.39
N GLU A 514 -7.64 -19.11 -9.93
CA GLU A 514 -7.24 -20.42 -9.44
C GLU A 514 -6.80 -20.29 -7.98
N TYR A 515 -7.25 -21.20 -7.11
CA TYR A 515 -6.76 -21.32 -5.75
C TYR A 515 -5.92 -22.58 -5.59
N ARG A 516 -4.65 -22.38 -5.25
CA ARG A 516 -3.67 -23.46 -5.10
C ARG A 516 -2.60 -23.11 -4.07
N ASN A 517 -2.34 -24.03 -3.14
CA ASN A 517 -1.35 -23.93 -2.07
C ASN A 517 -1.49 -22.65 -1.24
N GLY A 518 -2.73 -22.28 -0.87
CA GLY A 518 -3.00 -21.08 -0.08
C GLY A 518 -2.91 -19.76 -0.85
N LYS A 519 -2.71 -19.81 -2.18
CA LYS A 519 -2.56 -18.62 -3.02
C LYS A 519 -3.70 -18.50 -4.01
N VAL A 520 -4.16 -17.27 -4.23
CA VAL A 520 -5.09 -16.91 -5.30
C VAL A 520 -4.30 -16.43 -6.50
N LEU A 521 -4.47 -17.13 -7.61
CA LEU A 521 -3.74 -16.92 -8.86
C LEU A 521 -4.70 -16.48 -9.96
N VAL A 522 -4.18 -15.72 -10.91
CA VAL A 522 -4.92 -15.16 -12.06
C VAL A 522 -4.09 -15.32 -13.33
N PRO A 523 -4.72 -15.59 -14.49
CA PRO A 523 -4.00 -15.89 -15.72
C PRO A 523 -3.48 -14.61 -16.39
N ARG A 524 -2.25 -14.65 -16.91
CA ARG A 524 -1.59 -13.58 -17.67
C ARG A 524 -1.02 -14.13 -18.95
N VAL A 525 -1.25 -13.42 -20.05
CA VAL A 525 -0.66 -13.73 -21.36
C VAL A 525 0.69 -13.04 -21.43
N LYS A 526 1.76 -13.80 -21.65
CA LYS A 526 3.12 -13.28 -21.84
C LYS A 526 3.66 -13.70 -23.20
N SER A 527 4.46 -12.82 -23.81
CA SER A 527 5.27 -13.19 -24.96
C SER A 527 6.51 -13.95 -24.48
N ALA A 528 6.79 -15.09 -25.11
CA ALA A 528 8.05 -15.79 -24.95
C ALA A 528 9.09 -15.06 -25.80
N GLY A 529 9.80 -14.09 -25.20
CA GLY A 529 11.02 -13.58 -25.81
C GLY A 529 12.01 -14.75 -25.97
N MET A 530 12.43 -15.06 -27.19
CA MET A 530 13.61 -15.89 -27.43
C MET A 530 14.86 -15.14 -26.96
N THR A 531 15.05 -15.00 -25.64
CA THR A 531 16.33 -14.56 -25.09
C THR A 531 17.26 -15.76 -25.07
N ASN A 532 18.09 -15.86 -26.12
CA ASN A 532 19.38 -16.56 -26.20
C ASN A 532 19.54 -17.83 -25.34
N LYS A 533 19.07 -18.96 -25.87
CA LYS A 533 19.72 -20.27 -25.66
C LYS A 533 20.40 -20.71 -26.95
N LEU A 534 21.42 -19.98 -27.38
CA LEU A 534 22.42 -20.44 -28.35
C LEU A 534 23.77 -19.92 -27.84
N GLY A 535 24.62 -20.84 -27.39
CA GLY A 535 25.94 -20.58 -26.82
C GLY A 535 26.26 -21.54 -25.69
#